data_AF-Q9U2E1-F1
#
_entry.id   AF-Q9U2E1-F1
#
_cell.length_a   1.000
_cell.length_b   1.000
_cell.length_c   1.000
_cell.angle_alpha   90.00
_cell.angle_beta   90.00
_cell.angle_gamma   90.00
#
_symmetry.space_group_name_H-M   'P 1'
#
loop_
_entity.id
_entity.type
_entity.pdbx_description
1 polymer ?
#
loop_
_entity_poly.entity_id
_entity_poly.type
_entity_poly.pdbx_seq_one_letter_code
_entity_poly.pdbx_strand_id
1 'polypeptide(L)'
;MNNTDYMIHLLARTIKTGKDELITPLIIQLSDMQVSRDLLEKHNLPALVAEYAPFNEAAKSLSKSVLAWKYEEIAQEMPQLLKEFVQIAKEKRVPEEFMVRLVTSLMDFDDLDTVRSCLEILNHFEFSLDEYEELGIYRKATQFEGQFRDADEIIAKVDVLLLQDEILEEDEAEVEADDLIGHAEENEEEENDFSDDESVISETESGIYTDEELELEDHFEAVRKEDRKDQVMTEICMMLLAGYIRSGNSEVISAAIKFTWAFDYSLEMYQKYDIQNLIYNFGVHNDDAELLMNHIKELQARELFNENRKFFKRFLRTCMEEKTITDSVLSYLKGFLENGDDYMVSCTLKFLLGMPITLSQFKTSHVEACLENLESGPSAQLGFMLKMKIQKLEHSEKS
;
A
#
# COMPACT_ATOMS: atom_id res chain seq x y z
N MET A 1 11.63 -18.87 18.26
CA MET A 1 10.69 -19.07 17.16
C MET A 1 9.86 -20.28 17.52
N ASN A 2 8.56 -20.10 17.71
CA ASN A 2 7.67 -21.20 18.08
C ASN A 2 7.50 -22.16 16.88
N ASN A 3 6.71 -23.23 17.02
CA ASN A 3 6.53 -24.17 15.91
C ASN A 3 5.67 -23.59 14.77
N THR A 4 4.60 -22.88 15.11
CA THR A 4 3.69 -22.24 14.16
C THR A 4 4.43 -21.23 13.27
N ASP A 5 5.19 -20.29 13.85
CA ASP A 5 6.00 -19.33 13.10
C ASP A 5 6.93 -20.06 12.12
N TYR A 6 7.60 -21.12 12.59
CA TYR A 6 8.54 -21.87 11.76
C TYR A 6 7.84 -22.51 10.56
N MET A 7 6.64 -23.06 10.76
CA MET A 7 5.87 -23.68 9.69
C MET A 7 5.33 -22.65 8.69
N ILE A 8 4.96 -21.44 9.13
CA ILE A 8 4.56 -20.37 8.21
C ILE A 8 5.75 -19.83 7.40
N HIS A 9 6.92 -19.64 8.03
CA HIS A 9 8.15 -19.31 7.31
C HIS A 9 8.52 -20.40 6.29
N LEU A 10 8.37 -21.67 6.68
CA LEU A 10 8.58 -22.80 5.79
C LEU A 10 7.57 -22.78 4.63
N LEU A 11 6.30 -22.47 4.88
CA LEU A 11 5.27 -22.35 3.84
C LEU A 11 5.61 -21.23 2.86
N ALA A 12 5.87 -20.01 3.36
CA ALA A 12 6.25 -18.88 2.53
C ALA A 12 7.47 -19.23 1.64
N ARG A 13 8.46 -19.92 2.21
CA ARG A 13 9.62 -20.41 1.45
C ARG A 13 9.27 -21.49 0.43
N THR A 14 8.34 -22.38 0.78
CA THR A 14 7.89 -23.47 -0.08
C THR A 14 7.11 -22.94 -1.27
N ILE A 15 6.23 -21.96 -1.07
CA ILE A 15 5.52 -21.25 -2.14
C ILE A 15 6.53 -20.64 -3.12
N LYS A 16 7.58 -19.98 -2.63
CA LYS A 16 8.66 -19.41 -3.48
C LYS A 16 9.42 -20.43 -4.33
N THR A 17 9.31 -21.74 -4.06
CA THR A 17 9.92 -22.76 -4.92
C THR A 17 9.13 -23.00 -6.21
N GLY A 18 7.86 -22.60 -6.27
CA GLY A 18 6.95 -22.88 -7.38
C GLY A 18 6.61 -24.36 -7.57
N LYS A 19 6.93 -25.23 -6.59
CA LYS A 19 6.72 -26.68 -6.68
C LYS A 19 5.42 -27.09 -6.01
N ASP A 20 4.37 -27.26 -6.82
CA ASP A 20 3.03 -27.65 -6.34
C ASP A 20 3.02 -28.89 -5.44
N GLU A 21 3.86 -29.88 -5.76
CA GLU A 21 4.02 -31.12 -5.00
C GLU A 21 4.50 -30.92 -3.55
N LEU A 22 5.17 -29.79 -3.26
CA LEU A 22 5.63 -29.44 -1.92
C LEU A 22 4.64 -28.52 -1.20
N ILE A 23 3.98 -27.64 -1.94
CA ILE A 23 3.08 -26.61 -1.40
C ILE A 23 1.84 -27.25 -0.78
N THR A 24 1.13 -28.11 -1.51
CA THR A 24 -0.16 -28.66 -1.07
C THR A 24 -0.05 -29.49 0.23
N PRO A 25 0.91 -30.42 0.38
CA PRO A 25 1.07 -31.16 1.63
C PRO A 25 1.34 -30.25 2.85
N LEU A 26 2.10 -29.18 2.65
CA LEU A 26 2.45 -28.26 3.73
C LEU A 26 1.24 -27.39 4.16
N ILE A 27 0.40 -26.99 3.22
CA ILE A 27 -0.87 -26.31 3.52
C ILE A 27 -1.81 -27.23 4.33
N ILE A 28 -1.90 -28.52 3.97
CA ILE A 28 -2.71 -29.50 4.71
C ILE A 28 -2.17 -29.69 6.14
N GLN A 29 -0.84 -29.72 6.32
CA GLN A 29 -0.25 -29.79 7.67
C GLN A 29 -0.54 -28.53 8.50
N LEU A 30 -0.63 -27.37 7.87
CA LEU A 30 -0.94 -26.11 8.53
C LEU A 30 -2.42 -25.99 8.92
N SER A 31 -3.35 -26.65 8.20
CA SER A 31 -4.78 -26.61 8.57
C SER A 31 -5.07 -27.25 9.93
N ASP A 32 -4.18 -28.11 10.43
CA ASP A 32 -4.27 -28.70 11.76
C ASP A 32 -3.71 -27.78 12.87
N MET A 33 -3.10 -26.64 12.50
CA MET A 33 -2.48 -25.70 13.43
C MET A 33 -3.35 -24.46 13.64
N GLN A 34 -3.36 -23.94 14.87
CA GLN A 34 -3.90 -22.61 15.13
C GLN A 34 -2.88 -21.57 14.66
N VAL A 35 -3.14 -20.95 13.51
CA VAL A 35 -2.32 -19.87 12.95
C VAL A 35 -3.03 -18.55 13.17
N SER A 36 -2.36 -17.56 13.77
CA SER A 36 -2.92 -16.22 13.92
C SER A 36 -2.94 -15.47 12.59
N ARG A 37 -3.87 -14.52 12.44
CA ARG A 37 -4.01 -13.68 11.26
C ARG A 37 -2.73 -12.88 10.99
N ASP A 38 -2.18 -12.27 12.03
CA ASP A 38 -0.94 -11.48 11.99
C ASP A 38 0.23 -12.28 11.39
N LEU A 39 0.33 -13.58 11.69
CA LEU A 39 1.37 -14.43 11.12
C LEU A 39 1.17 -14.67 9.62
N LEU A 40 -0.08 -14.82 9.16
CA LEU A 40 -0.35 -14.99 7.73
C LEU A 40 -0.11 -13.70 6.95
N GLU A 41 -0.51 -12.56 7.52
CA GLU A 41 -0.36 -11.23 6.92
C GLU A 41 1.10 -10.80 6.81
N LYS A 42 1.88 -11.02 7.86
CA LYS A 42 3.31 -10.71 7.92
C LYS A 42 4.12 -11.31 6.76
N HIS A 43 3.70 -12.47 6.27
CA HIS A 43 4.34 -13.16 5.14
C HIS A 43 3.78 -12.78 3.77
N ASN A 44 2.78 -11.89 3.73
CA ASN A 44 2.02 -11.49 2.55
C ASN A 44 1.68 -12.66 1.62
N LEU A 45 1.10 -13.72 2.19
CA LEU A 45 0.82 -14.95 1.46
C LEU A 45 0.04 -14.73 0.16
N PRO A 46 -0.98 -13.85 0.07
CA PRO A 46 -1.66 -13.60 -1.19
C PRO A 46 -0.72 -13.21 -2.33
N ALA A 47 0.20 -12.27 -2.09
CA ALA A 47 1.18 -11.84 -3.08
C ALA A 47 2.15 -12.97 -3.46
N LEU A 48 2.62 -13.77 -2.50
CA LEU A 48 3.48 -14.92 -2.77
C LEU A 48 2.78 -15.98 -3.64
N VAL A 49 1.50 -16.23 -3.40
CA VAL A 49 0.71 -17.17 -4.19
C VAL A 49 0.52 -16.65 -5.61
N ALA A 50 0.19 -15.37 -5.79
CA ALA A 50 0.06 -14.76 -7.10
C ALA A 50 1.35 -14.84 -7.92
N GLU A 51 2.51 -14.61 -7.28
CA GLU A 51 3.82 -14.62 -7.93
C GLU A 51 4.32 -16.04 -8.26
N TYR A 52 4.29 -16.97 -7.30
CA TYR A 52 5.00 -18.25 -7.44
C TYR A 52 4.10 -19.48 -7.56
N ALA A 53 2.82 -19.40 -7.17
CA ALA A 53 1.91 -20.54 -7.16
C ALA A 53 0.50 -20.21 -7.73
N PRO A 54 0.39 -19.49 -8.87
CA PRO A 54 -0.91 -19.02 -9.38
C PRO A 54 -1.84 -20.14 -9.87
N PHE A 55 -1.31 -21.36 -10.04
CA PHE A 55 -2.08 -22.54 -10.47
C PHE A 55 -2.29 -23.58 -9.36
N ASN A 56 -1.74 -23.36 -8.17
CA ASN A 56 -1.93 -24.27 -7.04
C ASN A 56 -3.27 -24.00 -6.34
N GLU A 57 -4.24 -24.90 -6.49
CA GLU A 57 -5.58 -24.69 -5.94
C GLU A 57 -5.61 -24.58 -4.40
N ALA A 58 -4.76 -25.33 -3.68
CA ALA A 58 -4.65 -25.21 -2.23
C ALA A 58 -4.10 -23.84 -1.81
N ALA A 59 -3.06 -23.36 -2.50
CA ALA A 59 -2.47 -22.05 -2.25
C ALA A 59 -3.44 -20.91 -2.59
N LYS A 60 -4.16 -21.01 -3.72
CA LYS A 60 -5.21 -20.05 -4.09
C LYS A 60 -6.34 -20.02 -3.07
N SER A 61 -6.76 -21.17 -2.56
CA SER A 61 -7.79 -21.24 -1.52
C SER A 61 -7.35 -20.57 -0.24
N LEU A 62 -6.09 -20.78 0.19
CA LEU A 62 -5.50 -20.10 1.34
C LEU A 62 -5.43 -18.58 1.11
N SER A 63 -4.91 -18.15 -0.04
CA SER A 63 -4.84 -16.74 -0.44
C SER A 63 -6.22 -16.07 -0.41
N LYS A 64 -7.25 -16.69 -1.01
CA LYS A 64 -8.64 -16.19 -0.98
C LYS A 64 -9.19 -16.06 0.43
N SER A 65 -8.86 -17.00 1.32
CA SER A 65 -9.32 -16.95 2.71
C SER A 65 -8.69 -15.79 3.47
N VAL A 66 -7.39 -15.54 3.28
CA VAL A 66 -6.69 -14.40 3.87
C VAL A 66 -7.24 -13.08 3.33
N LEU A 67 -7.41 -12.95 2.01
CA LEU A 67 -7.97 -11.75 1.38
C LEU A 67 -9.39 -11.47 1.86
N ALA A 68 -10.24 -12.49 1.98
CA ALA A 68 -11.60 -12.34 2.47
C ALA A 68 -11.64 -11.77 3.89
N TRP A 69 -10.76 -12.23 4.78
CA TRP A 69 -10.65 -11.70 6.14
C TRP A 69 -10.20 -10.23 6.16
N LYS A 70 -9.22 -9.86 5.32
CA LYS A 70 -8.75 -8.47 5.22
C LYS A 70 -9.85 -7.53 4.71
N TYR A 71 -10.59 -7.95 3.69
CA TYR A 71 -11.69 -7.13 3.18
C TYR A 71 -12.83 -7.00 4.19
N GLU A 72 -13.09 -8.03 5.00
CA GLU A 72 -14.05 -7.95 6.10
C GLU A 72 -13.59 -6.96 7.18
N GLU A 73 -12.31 -6.98 7.56
CA GLU A 73 -11.72 -6.05 8.54
C GLU A 73 -11.77 -4.59 8.04
N ILE A 74 -11.31 -4.34 6.82
CA ILE A 74 -11.39 -3.01 6.20
C ILE A 74 -12.85 -2.51 6.12
N ALA A 75 -13.79 -3.38 5.75
CA ALA A 75 -15.20 -3.02 5.68
C ALA A 75 -15.80 -2.65 7.05
N GLN A 76 -15.33 -3.26 8.15
CA GLN A 76 -15.76 -2.94 9.50
C GLN A 76 -15.21 -1.58 9.98
N GLU A 77 -14.00 -1.22 9.56
CA GLU A 77 -13.34 0.04 9.93
C GLU A 77 -13.78 1.23 9.08
N MET A 78 -14.21 0.98 7.83
CA MET A 78 -14.50 2.00 6.82
C MET A 78 -15.46 3.11 7.29
N PRO A 79 -16.59 2.82 7.97
CA PRO A 79 -17.52 3.89 8.36
C PRO A 79 -16.90 4.90 9.34
N GLN A 80 -16.04 4.42 10.24
CA GLN A 80 -15.34 5.28 11.19
C GLN A 80 -14.22 6.05 10.51
N LEU A 81 -13.47 5.40 9.61
CA LEU A 81 -12.41 6.04 8.81
C LEU A 81 -12.96 7.20 7.98
N LEU A 82 -14.06 6.98 7.23
CA LEU A 82 -14.70 8.01 6.40
C LEU A 82 -15.24 9.17 7.25
N LYS A 83 -15.82 8.89 8.41
CA LYS A 83 -16.29 9.93 9.34
C LYS A 83 -15.14 10.81 9.83
N GLU A 84 -14.02 10.21 10.19
CA GLU A 84 -12.81 10.94 10.60
C GLU A 84 -12.22 11.74 9.43
N PHE A 85 -12.23 11.18 8.22
CA PHE A 85 -11.77 11.86 7.02
C PHE A 85 -12.57 13.14 6.72
N VAL A 86 -13.91 13.07 6.77
CA VAL A 86 -14.78 14.25 6.62
C VAL A 86 -14.46 15.31 7.66
N GLN A 87 -14.22 14.91 8.92
CA GLN A 87 -13.85 15.84 9.99
C GLN A 87 -12.50 16.52 9.71
N ILE A 88 -11.50 15.77 9.26
CA ILE A 88 -10.18 16.31 8.90
C ILE A 88 -10.29 17.34 7.77
N ALA A 89 -11.08 17.05 6.73
CA ALA A 89 -11.27 17.96 5.61
C ALA A 89 -11.93 19.27 6.04
N LYS A 90 -12.94 19.23 6.92
CA LYS A 90 -13.62 20.42 7.47
C LYS A 90 -12.71 21.28 8.35
N GLU A 91 -11.69 20.70 8.97
CA GLU A 91 -10.72 21.44 9.78
C GLU A 91 -9.67 22.19 8.93
N LYS A 92 -9.70 22.07 7.58
CA LYS A 92 -8.80 22.74 6.63
C LYS A 92 -7.30 22.63 6.97
N ARG A 93 -6.89 21.49 7.55
CA ARG A 93 -5.49 21.24 7.96
C ARG A 93 -4.59 20.71 6.86
N VAL A 94 -5.19 20.22 5.78
CA VAL A 94 -4.48 19.70 4.60
C VAL A 94 -4.63 20.74 3.48
N PRO A 95 -3.62 20.96 2.63
CA PRO A 95 -3.74 21.88 1.50
C PRO A 95 -4.98 21.58 0.67
N GLU A 96 -5.77 22.62 0.39
CA GLU A 96 -7.06 22.52 -0.30
C GLU A 96 -6.93 21.85 -1.67
N GLU A 97 -5.95 22.24 -2.48
CA GLU A 97 -5.67 21.62 -3.79
C GLU A 97 -5.46 20.10 -3.69
N PHE A 98 -4.75 19.65 -2.66
CA PHE A 98 -4.53 18.22 -2.41
C PHE A 98 -5.84 17.53 -2.04
N MET A 99 -6.61 18.12 -1.12
CA MET A 99 -7.88 17.57 -0.64
C MET A 99 -8.89 17.45 -1.78
N VAL A 100 -9.04 18.49 -2.60
CA VAL A 100 -9.94 18.52 -3.74
C VAL A 100 -9.57 17.45 -4.76
N ARG A 101 -8.27 17.31 -5.11
CA ARG A 101 -7.81 16.25 -6.02
C ARG A 101 -8.05 14.84 -5.47
N LEU A 102 -7.80 14.64 -4.17
CA LEU A 102 -8.05 13.36 -3.51
C LEU A 102 -9.54 13.00 -3.54
N VAL A 103 -10.40 13.93 -3.12
CA VAL A 103 -11.84 13.71 -2.99
C VAL A 103 -12.50 13.49 -4.35
N THR A 104 -12.15 14.29 -5.34
CA THR A 104 -12.64 14.09 -6.73
C THR A 104 -12.18 12.75 -7.29
N SER A 105 -10.95 12.32 -7.02
CA SER A 105 -10.44 11.00 -7.41
C SER A 105 -11.18 9.84 -6.72
N LEU A 106 -11.47 9.97 -5.42
CA LEU A 106 -12.21 8.95 -4.66
C LEU A 106 -13.65 8.76 -5.16
N MET A 107 -14.26 9.79 -5.75
CA MET A 107 -15.61 9.70 -6.33
C MET A 107 -15.68 8.81 -7.58
N ASP A 108 -14.55 8.42 -8.17
CA ASP A 108 -14.52 7.50 -9.31
C ASP A 108 -14.69 6.03 -8.89
N PHE A 109 -14.87 5.75 -7.60
CA PHE A 109 -15.11 4.41 -7.07
C PHE A 109 -16.61 4.09 -6.89
N ASP A 110 -16.93 2.80 -7.00
CA ASP A 110 -18.31 2.30 -6.86
C ASP A 110 -18.83 2.31 -5.40
N ASP A 111 -18.00 2.66 -4.41
CA ASP A 111 -18.38 2.65 -3.00
C ASP A 111 -19.22 3.89 -2.63
N LEU A 112 -20.53 3.70 -2.48
CA LEU A 112 -21.48 4.77 -2.25
C LEU A 112 -21.24 5.55 -0.95
N ASP A 113 -20.73 4.91 0.11
CA ASP A 113 -20.44 5.60 1.37
C ASP A 113 -19.22 6.54 1.20
N THR A 114 -18.17 6.10 0.51
CA THR A 114 -17.04 6.94 0.11
C THR A 114 -17.49 8.11 -0.75
N VAL A 115 -18.30 7.85 -1.79
CA VAL A 115 -18.83 8.92 -2.66
C VAL A 115 -19.65 9.93 -1.87
N ARG A 116 -20.53 9.48 -0.97
CA ARG A 116 -21.32 10.37 -0.11
C ARG A 116 -20.43 11.26 0.76
N SER A 117 -19.41 10.68 1.41
CA SER A 117 -18.44 11.44 2.20
C SER A 117 -17.64 12.43 1.35
N CYS A 118 -17.31 12.08 0.11
CA CYS A 118 -16.64 12.97 -0.82
C CYS A 118 -17.50 14.17 -1.21
N LEU A 119 -18.78 13.96 -1.53
CA LEU A 119 -19.74 15.03 -1.82
C LEU A 119 -19.92 15.97 -0.62
N GLU A 120 -20.02 15.43 0.59
CA GLU A 120 -20.09 16.22 1.83
C GLU A 120 -18.85 17.11 2.01
N ILE A 121 -17.66 16.59 1.70
CA ILE A 121 -16.41 17.35 1.75
C ILE A 121 -16.38 18.44 0.69
N LEU A 122 -16.74 18.14 -0.56
CA LEU A 122 -16.77 19.12 -1.65
C LEU A 122 -17.72 20.28 -1.35
N ASN A 123 -18.85 20.02 -0.69
CA ASN A 123 -19.77 21.08 -0.29
C ASN A 123 -19.19 22.09 0.71
N HIS A 124 -18.08 21.75 1.37
CA HIS A 124 -17.39 22.63 2.32
C HIS A 124 -16.37 23.57 1.65
N PHE A 125 -16.08 23.36 0.37
CA PHE A 125 -15.22 24.22 -0.43
C PHE A 125 -16.06 25.19 -1.28
N GLU A 126 -15.45 26.30 -1.64
CA GLU A 126 -16.03 27.31 -2.53
C GLU A 126 -15.29 27.23 -3.86
N PHE A 127 -15.99 26.81 -4.92
CA PHE A 127 -15.43 26.63 -6.25
C PHE A 127 -16.01 27.67 -7.22
N SER A 128 -15.19 28.12 -8.17
CA SER A 128 -15.65 28.85 -9.36
C SER A 128 -16.36 27.91 -10.35
N LEU A 129 -17.08 28.49 -11.32
CA LEU A 129 -17.72 27.70 -12.38
C LEU A 129 -16.70 26.88 -13.19
N ASP A 130 -15.55 27.49 -13.53
CA ASP A 130 -14.43 26.83 -14.21
C ASP A 130 -13.90 25.64 -13.41
N GLU A 131 -13.79 25.76 -12.08
CA GLU A 131 -13.30 24.68 -11.23
C GLU A 131 -14.28 23.50 -11.17
N TYR A 132 -15.60 23.76 -11.15
CA TYR A 132 -16.61 22.72 -11.23
C TYR A 132 -16.50 21.91 -12.53
N GLU A 133 -16.21 22.57 -13.65
CA GLU A 133 -16.03 21.94 -14.96
C GLU A 133 -14.70 21.20 -15.06
N GLU A 134 -13.57 21.87 -14.75
CA GLU A 134 -12.21 21.32 -14.87
C GLU A 134 -12.05 20.05 -14.02
N LEU A 135 -12.57 20.08 -12.79
CA LEU A 135 -12.50 18.95 -11.86
C LEU A 135 -13.63 17.93 -12.08
N GLY A 136 -14.57 18.24 -12.99
CA GLY A 136 -15.72 17.39 -13.31
C GLY A 136 -16.67 17.16 -12.12
N ILE A 137 -16.67 18.05 -11.12
CA ILE A 137 -17.47 17.94 -9.90
C ILE A 137 -18.96 17.96 -10.23
N TYR A 138 -19.40 18.92 -11.07
CA TYR A 138 -20.82 19.04 -11.45
C TYR A 138 -21.32 17.76 -12.12
N ARG A 139 -20.59 17.27 -13.13
CA ARG A 139 -20.90 16.03 -13.85
C ARG A 139 -21.02 14.84 -12.92
N LYS A 140 -20.14 14.73 -11.92
CA LYS A 140 -20.18 13.65 -10.93
C LYS A 140 -21.39 13.79 -9.99
N ALA A 141 -21.69 15.00 -9.51
CA ALA A 141 -22.84 15.26 -8.67
C ALA A 141 -24.16 14.90 -9.39
N THR A 142 -24.33 15.25 -10.67
CA THR A 142 -25.52 14.92 -11.46
C THR A 142 -25.77 13.40 -11.57
N GLN A 143 -24.73 12.56 -11.50
CA GLN A 143 -24.91 11.10 -11.50
C GLN A 143 -25.63 10.58 -10.25
N PHE A 144 -25.62 11.36 -9.16
CA PHE A 144 -26.23 11.03 -7.88
C PHE A 144 -27.39 11.96 -7.51
N GLU A 145 -27.90 12.73 -8.48
CA GLU A 145 -29.06 13.62 -8.30
C GLU A 145 -30.26 12.84 -7.71
N GLY A 146 -30.85 13.39 -6.66
CA GLY A 146 -31.96 12.82 -5.91
C GLY A 146 -31.62 11.62 -5.02
N GLN A 147 -30.36 11.15 -5.02
CA GLN A 147 -29.90 10.06 -4.16
C GLN A 147 -29.22 10.58 -2.89
N PHE A 148 -28.42 11.64 -3.02
CA PHE A 148 -27.70 12.25 -1.91
C PHE A 148 -28.00 13.75 -1.82
N ARG A 149 -28.36 14.22 -0.62
CA ARG A 149 -28.63 15.64 -0.37
C ARG A 149 -27.44 16.51 -0.78
N ASP A 150 -26.22 16.07 -0.49
CA ASP A 150 -25.00 16.82 -0.81
C ASP A 150 -24.76 16.95 -2.33
N ALA A 151 -25.18 15.97 -3.14
CA ALA A 151 -25.13 16.09 -4.61
C ALA A 151 -26.12 17.14 -5.11
N ASP A 152 -27.36 17.12 -4.60
CA ASP A 152 -28.39 18.10 -4.96
C ASP A 152 -27.98 19.53 -4.56
N GLU A 153 -27.31 19.68 -3.42
CA GLU A 153 -26.76 20.97 -2.97
C GLU A 153 -25.66 21.50 -3.92
N ILE A 154 -24.77 20.62 -4.42
CA ILE A 154 -23.75 21.00 -5.41
C ILE A 154 -24.41 21.42 -6.73
N ILE A 155 -25.38 20.64 -7.22
CA ILE A 155 -26.09 20.96 -8.48
C ILE A 155 -26.77 22.33 -8.36
N ALA A 156 -27.47 22.58 -7.26
CA ALA A 156 -28.13 23.86 -7.01
C ALA A 156 -27.13 25.04 -6.93
N LYS A 157 -25.93 24.84 -6.36
CA LYS A 157 -24.88 25.87 -6.35
C LYS A 157 -24.40 26.20 -7.76
N VAL A 158 -24.14 25.19 -8.59
CA VAL A 158 -23.70 25.39 -9.98
C VAL A 158 -24.78 26.07 -10.82
N ASP A 159 -26.05 25.65 -10.68
CA ASP A 159 -27.16 26.29 -11.38
C ASP A 159 -27.31 27.78 -11.01
N VAL A 160 -27.06 28.15 -9.74
CA VAL A 160 -27.03 29.55 -9.32
C VAL A 160 -25.86 30.31 -9.94
N LEU A 161 -24.68 29.71 -10.04
CA LEU A 161 -23.51 30.33 -10.68
C LEU A 161 -23.72 30.52 -12.19
N LEU A 162 -24.29 29.54 -12.88
CA LEU A 162 -24.62 29.65 -14.31
C LEU A 162 -25.61 30.78 -14.58
N LEU A 163 -26.65 30.92 -13.75
CA LEU A 163 -27.60 32.02 -13.87
C LEU A 163 -26.94 33.39 -13.61
N GLN A 164 -25.96 33.46 -12.70
CA GLN A 164 -25.22 34.70 -12.46
C GLN A 164 -24.32 35.06 -13.64
N ASP A 165 -23.67 34.07 -14.25
CA ASP A 165 -22.81 34.24 -15.43
C ASP A 165 -23.61 34.69 -16.65
N GLU A 166 -24.77 34.06 -16.91
CA GLU A 166 -25.70 34.47 -17.99
C GLU A 166 -26.17 35.92 -17.84
N ILE A 167 -26.46 36.38 -16.61
CA ILE A 167 -26.86 37.77 -16.35
C ILE A 167 -25.70 38.74 -16.64
N LEU A 168 -24.47 38.38 -16.27
CA LEU A 168 -23.28 39.19 -16.53
C LEU A 168 -22.98 39.29 -18.03
N GLU A 169 -23.13 38.20 -18.78
CA GLU A 169 -22.98 38.22 -20.24
C GLU A 169 -24.06 39.09 -20.92
N GLU A 170 -25.30 39.07 -20.43
CA GLU A 170 -26.38 39.93 -20.93
C GLU A 170 -26.08 41.42 -20.63
N ASP A 171 -25.64 41.74 -19.41
CA ASP A 171 -25.27 43.10 -19.02
C ASP A 171 -24.06 43.62 -19.83
N GLU A 172 -23.03 42.80 -20.06
CA GLU A 172 -21.86 43.15 -20.89
C GLU A 172 -22.24 43.34 -22.36
N ALA A 173 -23.13 42.51 -22.91
CA ALA A 173 -23.61 42.64 -24.28
C ALA A 173 -24.46 43.92 -24.48
N GLU A 174 -25.23 44.34 -23.46
CA GLU A 174 -25.94 45.62 -23.48
C GLU A 174 -24.98 46.81 -23.43
N VAL A 175 -23.92 46.73 -22.60
CA VAL A 175 -22.90 47.79 -22.51
C VAL A 175 -22.08 47.89 -23.80
N GLU A 176 -21.67 46.78 -24.43
CA GLU A 176 -20.95 46.80 -25.70
C GLU A 176 -21.82 47.29 -26.89
N ALA A 177 -23.14 47.07 -26.82
CA ALA A 177 -24.07 47.61 -27.81
C ALA A 177 -24.26 49.13 -27.66
N ASP A 178 -24.22 49.65 -26.43
CA ASP A 178 -24.35 51.08 -26.15
C ASP A 178 -23.01 51.86 -26.27
N ASP A 179 -21.86 51.21 -26.09
CA ASP A 179 -20.53 51.86 -26.20
C ASP A 179 -20.12 52.23 -27.64
N LEU A 180 -20.92 51.86 -28.65
CA LEU A 180 -20.83 52.40 -30.01
C LEU A 180 -21.50 53.77 -30.17
N ILE A 181 -22.19 54.28 -29.14
CA ILE A 181 -22.85 55.60 -29.12
C ILE A 181 -22.45 56.39 -27.86
N GLY A 182 -21.23 56.93 -27.89
CA GLY A 182 -20.85 58.12 -27.12
C GLY A 182 -20.31 57.82 -25.71
N HIS A 183 -19.00 57.69 -25.58
CA HIS A 183 -18.11 58.78 -25.17
C HIS A 183 -18.47 59.52 -23.87
N ALA A 184 -17.49 59.44 -22.95
CA ALA A 184 -17.06 60.46 -21.97
C ALA A 184 -17.93 60.56 -20.70
N GLU A 185 -17.44 60.41 -19.46
CA GLU A 185 -16.11 60.59 -18.83
C GLU A 185 -16.18 59.87 -17.44
N GLU A 186 -15.24 58.98 -17.11
CA GLU A 186 -14.11 59.15 -16.14
C GLU A 186 -14.53 59.34 -14.66
N ASN A 187 -14.34 58.30 -13.81
CA ASN A 187 -13.24 58.10 -12.84
C ASN A 187 -13.35 59.02 -11.59
N GLU A 188 -13.14 58.61 -10.33
CA GLU A 188 -12.20 57.65 -9.73
C GLU A 188 -12.52 57.48 -8.21
N GLU A 189 -12.28 56.26 -7.70
CA GLU A 189 -11.59 55.89 -6.43
C GLU A 189 -12.22 56.22 -5.05
N GLU A 190 -12.61 55.21 -4.26
CA GLU A 190 -11.80 54.44 -3.25
C GLU A 190 -11.54 55.27 -1.96
N GLU A 191 -11.56 54.78 -0.71
CA GLU A 191 -11.37 53.45 -0.14
C GLU A 191 -11.85 53.45 1.33
N ASN A 192 -12.04 52.25 1.88
CA ASN A 192 -12.42 51.91 3.27
C ASN A 192 -11.42 52.38 4.36
N ASP A 193 -11.86 52.48 5.61
CA ASP A 193 -11.11 51.88 6.74
C ASP A 193 -11.97 51.60 7.99
N PHE A 194 -11.61 50.49 8.63
CA PHE A 194 -12.15 49.78 9.78
C PHE A 194 -11.98 50.52 11.12
N SER A 195 -12.78 50.09 12.11
CA SER A 195 -12.39 49.70 13.48
C SER A 195 -13.54 49.95 14.45
N ASP A 196 -13.67 49.33 15.60
CA ASP A 196 -13.28 48.04 16.18
C ASP A 196 -13.95 48.06 17.57
N ASP A 197 -14.05 46.89 18.17
CA ASP A 197 -14.06 46.68 19.62
C ASP A 197 -15.37 46.89 20.43
N GLU A 198 -15.64 45.88 21.25
CA GLU A 198 -15.99 45.92 22.68
C GLU A 198 -16.65 44.56 23.03
N SER A 199 -15.96 43.58 23.61
CA SER A 199 -15.43 43.47 24.98
C SER A 199 -16.30 42.54 25.86
N VAL A 200 -15.65 41.95 26.89
CA VAL A 200 -16.18 41.54 28.21
C VAL A 200 -16.25 40.03 28.56
N ILE A 201 -15.17 39.56 29.22
CA ILE A 201 -15.02 38.90 30.57
C ILE A 201 -16.10 37.89 31.05
N SER A 202 -15.85 36.87 31.89
CA SER A 202 -14.76 36.53 32.82
C SER A 202 -14.97 35.11 33.37
N GLU A 203 -13.85 34.46 33.75
CA GLU A 203 -13.59 33.71 35.00
C GLU A 203 -14.64 32.75 35.57
N THR A 204 -14.27 31.49 35.83
CA THR A 204 -14.10 30.96 37.21
C THR A 204 -13.70 29.47 37.29
N GLU A 205 -12.76 29.22 38.21
CA GLU A 205 -12.68 28.11 39.17
C GLU A 205 -12.23 26.68 38.78
N SER A 206 -10.92 26.49 38.99
CA SER A 206 -10.31 25.51 39.92
C SER A 206 -10.36 24.00 39.64
N GLY A 207 -9.20 23.47 39.25
CA GLY A 207 -8.77 22.10 39.49
C GLY A 207 -7.24 22.05 39.42
N ILE A 208 -6.57 22.08 40.58
CA ILE A 208 -5.10 22.11 40.67
C ILE A 208 -4.54 20.76 40.22
N TYR A 209 -4.24 20.66 38.93
CA TYR A 209 -3.08 19.94 38.43
C TYR A 209 -1.97 20.99 38.30
N THR A 210 -0.70 20.65 38.51
CA THR A 210 0.37 21.61 38.23
C THR A 210 0.27 22.02 36.76
N ASP A 211 0.33 23.32 36.45
CA ASP A 211 0.19 23.83 35.07
C ASP A 211 1.06 23.04 34.07
N GLU A 212 2.28 22.63 34.49
CA GLU A 212 3.18 21.80 33.69
C GLU A 212 2.65 20.38 33.37
N GLU A 213 1.88 19.73 34.26
CA GLU A 213 1.31 18.39 34.01
C GLU A 213 0.09 18.46 33.09
N LEU A 214 -0.73 19.51 33.19
CA LEU A 214 -1.85 19.74 32.26
C LEU A 214 -1.34 20.10 30.87
N GLU A 215 -0.37 21.00 30.77
CA GLU A 215 0.24 21.36 29.49
C GLU A 215 0.90 20.15 28.82
N LEU A 216 1.52 19.24 29.59
CA LEU A 216 2.11 18.02 29.06
C LEU A 216 1.05 17.02 28.56
N GLU A 217 -0.03 16.80 29.31
CA GLU A 217 -1.12 15.91 28.90
C GLU A 217 -1.86 16.47 27.68
N ASP A 218 -2.15 17.79 27.67
CA ASP A 218 -2.74 18.48 26.52
C ASP A 218 -1.84 18.38 25.29
N HIS A 219 -0.51 18.49 25.46
CA HIS A 219 0.45 18.27 24.38
C HIS A 219 0.44 16.81 23.89
N PHE A 220 0.45 15.82 24.77
CA PHE A 220 0.38 14.41 24.38
C PHE A 220 -0.95 14.07 23.70
N GLU A 221 -2.07 14.64 24.15
CA GLU A 221 -3.36 14.47 23.50
C GLU A 221 -3.40 15.15 22.13
N ALA A 222 -2.80 16.34 22.00
CA ALA A 222 -2.65 17.01 20.70
C ALA A 222 -1.80 16.20 19.72
N VAL A 223 -0.66 15.66 20.16
CA VAL A 223 0.21 14.78 19.36
C VAL A 223 -0.54 13.52 18.96
N ARG A 224 -1.23 12.84 19.88
CA ARG A 224 -2.04 11.64 19.53
C ARG A 224 -3.15 11.96 18.53
N LYS A 225 -3.78 13.13 18.65
CA LYS A 225 -4.80 13.59 17.69
C LYS A 225 -4.19 13.87 16.32
N GLU A 226 -3.00 14.45 16.26
CA GLU A 226 -2.27 14.70 15.01
C GLU A 226 -1.83 13.38 14.36
N ASP A 227 -1.19 12.48 15.12
CA ASP A 227 -0.82 11.13 14.67
C ASP A 227 -2.02 10.38 14.10
N ARG A 228 -3.20 10.48 14.74
CA ARG A 228 -4.42 9.85 14.26
C ARG A 228 -4.89 10.45 12.94
N LYS A 229 -4.79 11.77 12.75
CA LYS A 229 -5.20 12.42 11.50
C LYS A 229 -4.29 12.02 10.36
N ASP A 230 -2.99 12.00 10.59
CA ASP A 230 -2.01 11.54 9.62
C ASP A 230 -2.25 10.08 9.23
N GLN A 231 -2.59 9.24 10.22
CA GLN A 231 -2.98 7.85 9.97
C GLN A 231 -4.23 7.77 9.08
N VAL A 232 -5.29 8.52 9.37
CA VAL A 232 -6.52 8.53 8.56
C VAL A 232 -6.23 8.97 7.13
N MET A 233 -5.46 10.06 6.94
CA MET A 233 -5.09 10.53 5.60
C MET A 233 -4.27 9.50 4.83
N THR A 234 -3.32 8.85 5.51
CA THR A 234 -2.50 7.76 4.95
C THR A 234 -3.38 6.58 4.52
N GLU A 235 -4.35 6.18 5.35
CA GLU A 235 -5.27 5.09 5.03
C GLU A 235 -6.18 5.43 3.83
N ILE A 236 -6.70 6.66 3.75
CA ILE A 236 -7.51 7.12 2.61
C ILE A 236 -6.68 7.14 1.32
N CYS A 237 -5.43 7.61 1.37
CA CYS A 237 -4.54 7.59 0.21
C CYS A 237 -4.18 6.16 -0.22
N MET A 238 -4.00 5.25 0.73
CA MET A 238 -3.76 3.84 0.45
C MET A 238 -4.99 3.17 -0.17
N MET A 239 -6.19 3.53 0.28
CA MET A 239 -7.45 3.10 -0.32
C MET A 239 -7.58 3.58 -1.78
N LEU A 240 -7.25 4.86 -2.05
CA LEU A 240 -7.18 5.40 -3.40
C LEU A 240 -6.21 4.60 -4.27
N LEU A 241 -4.99 4.38 -3.80
CA LEU A 241 -3.97 3.61 -4.51
C LEU A 241 -4.47 2.20 -4.83
N ALA A 242 -5.05 1.50 -3.84
CA ALA A 242 -5.61 0.17 -4.03
C ALA A 242 -6.72 0.14 -5.08
N GLY A 243 -7.64 1.11 -5.06
CA GLY A 243 -8.72 1.23 -6.04
C GLY A 243 -8.19 1.51 -7.46
N TYR A 244 -7.21 2.40 -7.59
CA TYR A 244 -6.62 2.73 -8.90
C TYR A 244 -5.81 1.57 -9.48
N ILE A 245 -5.10 0.80 -8.64
CA ILE A 245 -4.47 -0.46 -9.07
C ILE A 245 -5.50 -1.46 -9.58
N ARG A 246 -6.64 -1.63 -8.89
CA ARG A 246 -7.73 -2.53 -9.33
C ARG A 246 -8.35 -2.16 -10.67
N SER A 247 -8.28 -0.89 -11.09
CA SER A 247 -8.77 -0.46 -12.39
C SER A 247 -8.04 -1.14 -13.56
N GLY A 248 -6.79 -1.57 -13.37
CA GLY A 248 -5.93 -2.13 -14.40
C GLY A 248 -5.49 -1.14 -15.49
N ASN A 249 -5.87 0.14 -15.38
CA ASN A 249 -5.47 1.17 -16.33
C ASN A 249 -4.10 1.74 -15.97
N SER A 250 -3.10 1.47 -16.81
CA SER A 250 -1.71 1.88 -16.59
C SER A 250 -1.53 3.39 -16.29
N GLU A 251 -2.25 4.27 -17.00
CA GLU A 251 -2.12 5.72 -16.79
C GLU A 251 -2.66 6.14 -15.42
N VAL A 252 -3.81 5.58 -15.04
CA VAL A 252 -4.47 5.82 -13.75
C VAL A 252 -3.61 5.28 -12.60
N ILE A 253 -3.01 4.09 -12.77
CA ILE A 253 -2.09 3.49 -11.81
C ILE A 253 -0.88 4.39 -11.59
N SER A 254 -0.20 4.80 -12.66
CA SER A 254 0.95 5.71 -12.58
C SER A 254 0.61 7.04 -11.92
N ALA A 255 -0.57 7.61 -12.21
CA ALA A 255 -1.03 8.84 -11.58
C ALA A 255 -1.26 8.66 -10.07
N ALA A 256 -1.95 7.59 -9.64
CA ALA A 256 -2.14 7.29 -8.22
C ALA A 256 -0.81 7.09 -7.49
N ILE A 257 0.12 6.33 -8.07
CA ILE A 257 1.42 6.09 -7.44
C ILE A 257 2.14 7.42 -7.25
N LYS A 258 2.23 8.28 -8.28
CA LYS A 258 2.88 9.59 -8.18
C LYS A 258 2.19 10.51 -7.16
N PHE A 259 0.87 10.52 -7.14
CA PHE A 259 0.08 11.30 -6.18
C PHE A 259 0.32 10.85 -4.73
N THR A 260 0.39 9.55 -4.51
CA THR A 260 0.53 8.97 -3.17
C THR A 260 1.98 8.77 -2.71
N TRP A 261 2.96 8.87 -3.61
CA TRP A 261 4.38 8.58 -3.34
C TRP A 261 5.01 9.44 -2.25
N ALA A 262 4.47 10.63 -2.00
CA ALA A 262 5.00 11.55 -0.98
C ALA A 262 4.76 11.07 0.47
N PHE A 263 3.84 10.11 0.66
CA PHE A 263 3.52 9.57 1.99
C PHE A 263 4.49 8.43 2.36
N ASP A 264 4.96 8.45 3.61
CA ASP A 264 5.82 7.40 4.17
C ASP A 264 4.95 6.26 4.73
N TYR A 265 4.56 5.34 3.86
CA TYR A 265 3.71 4.21 4.25
C TYR A 265 4.49 3.12 4.98
N SER A 266 3.94 2.66 6.11
CA SER A 266 4.45 1.47 6.79
C SER A 266 4.22 0.21 5.95
N LEU A 267 5.03 -0.83 6.17
CA LEU A 267 4.81 -2.12 5.51
C LEU A 267 3.41 -2.69 5.83
N GLU A 268 2.97 -2.52 7.07
CA GLU A 268 1.64 -2.94 7.54
C GLU A 268 0.53 -2.33 6.68
N MET A 269 0.64 -1.06 6.25
CA MET A 269 -0.36 -0.44 5.37
C MET A 269 -0.39 -1.07 3.99
N TYR A 270 0.77 -1.33 3.38
CA TYR A 270 0.84 -2.03 2.10
C TYR A 270 0.28 -3.45 2.18
N GLN A 271 0.46 -4.11 3.33
CA GLN A 271 -0.09 -5.45 3.60
C GLN A 271 -1.59 -5.39 3.82
N LYS A 272 -2.11 -4.49 4.66
CA LYS A 272 -3.54 -4.32 4.96
C LYS A 272 -4.36 -4.19 3.69
N TYR A 273 -3.91 -3.35 2.74
CA TYR A 273 -4.59 -3.12 1.46
C TYR A 273 -4.15 -4.06 0.32
N ASP A 274 -3.32 -5.07 0.61
CA ASP A 274 -2.86 -6.11 -0.31
C ASP A 274 -2.21 -5.58 -1.60
N ILE A 275 -1.49 -4.45 -1.52
CA ILE A 275 -0.99 -3.69 -2.68
C ILE A 275 -0.15 -4.56 -3.62
N GLN A 276 0.76 -5.40 -3.11
CA GLN A 276 1.54 -6.29 -3.95
C GLN A 276 0.66 -7.29 -4.71
N ASN A 277 -0.32 -7.91 -4.04
CA ASN A 277 -1.24 -8.82 -4.72
C ASN A 277 -2.06 -8.09 -5.79
N LEU A 278 -2.48 -6.86 -5.55
CA LEU A 278 -3.17 -6.05 -6.55
C LEU A 278 -2.27 -5.74 -7.76
N ILE A 279 -1.01 -5.37 -7.55
CA ILE A 279 -0.05 -5.11 -8.63
C ILE A 279 0.16 -6.37 -9.47
N TYR A 280 0.32 -7.55 -8.87
CA TYR A 280 0.46 -8.80 -9.64
C TYR A 280 -0.74 -9.10 -10.54
N ASN A 281 -1.96 -8.79 -10.07
CA ASN A 281 -3.18 -9.12 -10.79
C ASN A 281 -3.57 -8.06 -11.85
N PHE A 282 -3.24 -6.79 -11.61
CA PHE A 282 -3.77 -5.67 -12.42
C PHE A 282 -2.70 -4.69 -12.92
N GLY A 283 -1.53 -4.63 -12.29
CA GLY A 283 -0.48 -3.63 -12.54
C GLY A 283 0.84 -4.20 -13.08
N VAL A 284 0.91 -5.47 -13.44
CA VAL A 284 2.18 -6.17 -13.77
C VAL A 284 2.94 -5.61 -14.98
N HIS A 285 2.28 -4.81 -15.82
CA HIS A 285 2.88 -4.16 -17.00
C HIS A 285 3.09 -2.66 -16.83
N ASN A 286 2.97 -2.14 -15.61
CA ASN A 286 3.18 -0.73 -15.30
C ASN A 286 4.53 -0.55 -14.56
N ASP A 287 5.42 0.26 -15.13
CA ASP A 287 6.77 0.48 -14.61
C ASP A 287 6.77 1.10 -13.20
N ASP A 288 5.87 2.05 -12.94
CA ASP A 288 5.74 2.69 -11.62
C ASP A 288 5.25 1.67 -10.56
N ALA A 289 4.36 0.75 -10.94
CA ALA A 289 3.89 -0.34 -10.09
C ALA A 289 4.99 -1.37 -9.83
N GLU A 290 5.86 -1.65 -10.81
CA GLU A 290 7.04 -2.50 -10.60
C GLU A 290 8.02 -1.85 -9.61
N LEU A 291 8.26 -0.54 -9.70
CA LEU A 291 9.07 0.20 -8.74
C LEU A 291 8.48 0.14 -7.31
N LEU A 292 7.16 0.37 -7.18
CA LEU A 292 6.47 0.23 -5.90
C LEU A 292 6.55 -1.20 -5.35
N MET A 293 6.37 -2.21 -6.19
CA MET A 293 6.52 -3.62 -5.82
C MET A 293 7.92 -3.90 -5.24
N ASN A 294 8.96 -3.39 -5.89
CA ASN A 294 10.35 -3.54 -5.45
C ASN A 294 10.59 -2.83 -4.11
N HIS A 295 10.06 -1.62 -3.94
CA HIS A 295 10.10 -0.90 -2.67
C HIS A 295 9.48 -1.71 -1.53
N ILE A 296 8.29 -2.28 -1.74
CA ILE A 296 7.62 -3.11 -0.72
C ILE A 296 8.43 -4.38 -0.42
N LYS A 297 9.01 -5.03 -1.44
CA LYS A 297 9.89 -6.20 -1.27
C LYS A 297 11.13 -5.86 -0.41
N GLU A 298 11.70 -4.68 -0.56
CA GLU A 298 12.80 -4.20 0.28
C GLU A 298 12.38 -3.98 1.73
N LEU A 299 11.23 -3.33 1.97
CA LEU A 299 10.67 -3.14 3.32
C LEU A 299 10.44 -4.50 4.01
N GLN A 300 9.84 -5.46 3.31
CA GLN A 300 9.65 -6.84 3.79
C GLN A 300 10.97 -7.53 4.15
N ALA A 301 11.99 -7.39 3.29
CA ALA A 301 13.29 -8.00 3.54
C ALA A 301 13.96 -7.43 4.81
N ARG A 302 13.83 -6.11 5.05
CA ARG A 302 14.34 -5.44 6.24
C ARG A 302 13.59 -5.88 7.50
N GLU A 303 12.27 -5.87 7.48
CA GLU A 303 11.45 -6.22 8.65
C GLU A 303 11.61 -7.69 9.06
N LEU A 304 11.63 -8.59 8.07
CA LEU A 304 11.75 -10.03 8.32
C LEU A 304 13.19 -10.49 8.51
N PHE A 305 14.20 -9.63 8.39
CA PHE A 305 15.62 -10.01 8.40
C PHE A 305 16.00 -10.91 9.58
N ASN A 306 15.66 -10.49 10.81
CA ASN A 306 16.00 -11.22 12.02
C ASN A 306 15.26 -12.57 12.12
N GLU A 307 14.03 -12.63 11.66
CA GLU A 307 13.21 -13.84 11.67
C GLU A 307 13.67 -14.83 10.61
N ASN A 308 13.94 -14.35 9.40
CA ASN A 308 14.55 -15.13 8.33
C ASN A 308 15.87 -15.77 8.79
N ARG A 309 16.69 -15.03 9.55
CA ARG A 309 17.93 -15.57 10.14
C ARG A 309 17.68 -16.62 11.22
N LYS A 310 16.66 -16.45 12.07
CA LYS A 310 16.26 -17.46 13.07
C LYS A 310 15.70 -18.71 12.40
N PHE A 311 14.84 -18.54 11.40
CA PHE A 311 14.29 -19.61 10.56
C PHE A 311 15.41 -20.38 9.88
N PHE A 312 16.32 -19.71 9.18
CA PHE A 312 17.45 -20.32 8.49
C PHE A 312 18.31 -21.17 9.42
N LYS A 313 18.68 -20.65 10.61
CA LYS A 313 19.47 -21.41 11.60
C LYS A 313 18.74 -22.66 12.08
N ARG A 314 17.42 -22.58 12.28
CA ARG A 314 16.60 -23.73 12.69
C ARG A 314 16.47 -24.74 11.55
N PHE A 315 16.17 -24.27 10.34
CA PHE A 315 16.05 -25.09 9.13
C PHE A 315 17.34 -25.88 8.84
N LEU A 316 18.49 -25.21 8.82
CA LEU A 316 19.78 -25.88 8.63
C LEU A 316 20.07 -26.91 9.72
N ARG A 317 19.75 -26.61 10.98
CA ARG A 317 19.93 -27.57 12.09
C ARG A 317 19.12 -28.84 11.86
N THR A 318 17.84 -28.69 11.50
CA THR A 318 16.97 -29.83 11.18
C THR A 318 17.53 -30.64 10.01
N CYS A 319 17.99 -29.98 8.93
CA CYS A 319 18.61 -30.68 7.80
C CYS A 319 19.91 -31.42 8.18
N MET A 320 20.71 -30.87 9.10
CA MET A 320 21.92 -31.54 9.61
C MET A 320 21.60 -32.79 10.43
N GLU A 321 20.50 -32.77 11.19
CA GLU A 321 20.07 -33.89 12.03
C GLU A 321 19.56 -35.08 11.20
N GLU A 322 18.89 -34.82 10.06
CA GLU A 322 18.37 -35.87 9.16
C GLU A 322 19.46 -36.62 8.36
N LYS A 323 20.66 -36.05 8.22
CA LYS A 323 21.83 -36.62 7.51
C LYS A 323 21.64 -36.97 6.03
N THR A 324 20.47 -36.71 5.45
CA THR A 324 20.16 -36.90 4.03
C THR A 324 19.57 -35.63 3.44
N ILE A 325 19.91 -35.30 2.20
CA ILE A 325 19.32 -34.16 1.48
C ILE A 325 18.36 -34.70 0.43
N THR A 326 17.09 -34.35 0.56
CA THR A 326 16.06 -34.57 -0.45
C THR A 326 16.06 -33.42 -1.48
N ASP A 327 15.40 -33.63 -2.62
CA ASP A 327 15.28 -32.61 -3.66
C ASP A 327 14.50 -31.38 -3.19
N SER A 328 13.56 -31.57 -2.25
CA SER A 328 12.83 -30.48 -1.60
C SER A 328 13.76 -29.63 -0.73
N VAL A 329 14.57 -30.26 0.12
CA VAL A 329 15.59 -29.58 0.93
C VAL A 329 16.57 -28.81 0.03
N LEU A 330 17.04 -29.43 -1.06
CA LEU A 330 17.94 -28.77 -1.98
C LEU A 330 17.30 -27.56 -2.68
N SER A 331 16.00 -27.61 -2.97
CA SER A 331 15.24 -26.48 -3.51
C SER A 331 15.14 -25.32 -2.51
N TYR A 332 14.93 -25.62 -1.23
CA TYR A 332 14.95 -24.59 -0.18
C TYR A 332 16.35 -23.97 0.00
N LEU A 333 17.40 -24.79 -0.08
CA LEU A 333 18.79 -24.36 -0.02
C LEU A 333 19.18 -23.49 -1.21
N LYS A 334 18.75 -23.84 -2.43
CA LYS A 334 18.92 -23.02 -3.63
C LYS A 334 18.40 -21.60 -3.40
N GLY A 335 17.19 -21.46 -2.85
CA GLY A 335 16.65 -20.14 -2.56
C GLY A 335 17.49 -19.32 -1.56
N PHE A 336 18.29 -19.96 -0.68
CA PHE A 336 19.18 -19.25 0.25
C PHE A 336 20.48 -18.82 -0.44
N LEU A 337 20.86 -19.47 -1.54
CA LEU A 337 21.93 -19.02 -2.40
C LEU A 337 21.49 -17.84 -3.27
N GLU A 338 20.24 -17.82 -3.73
CA GLU A 338 19.71 -16.77 -4.61
C GLU A 338 19.37 -15.48 -3.85
N ASN A 339 18.77 -15.59 -2.66
CA ASN A 339 18.16 -14.46 -1.96
C ASN A 339 18.64 -14.31 -0.50
N GLY A 340 19.63 -15.10 -0.08
CA GLY A 340 20.15 -15.03 1.28
C GLY A 340 21.19 -13.93 1.45
N ASP A 341 21.36 -13.44 2.68
CA ASP A 341 22.51 -12.62 3.03
C ASP A 341 23.83 -13.43 2.93
N ASP A 342 24.98 -12.75 2.93
CA ASP A 342 26.30 -13.39 2.84
C ASP A 342 26.51 -14.52 3.86
N TYR A 343 25.94 -14.37 5.07
CA TYR A 343 26.02 -15.38 6.12
C TYR A 343 25.19 -16.62 5.74
N MET A 344 23.96 -16.46 5.26
CA MET A 344 23.10 -17.54 4.80
C MET A 344 23.71 -18.26 3.60
N VAL A 345 24.21 -17.52 2.62
CA VAL A 345 24.90 -18.06 1.44
C VAL A 345 26.11 -18.89 1.87
N SER A 346 27.01 -18.31 2.68
CA SER A 346 28.20 -19.01 3.19
C SER A 346 27.87 -20.28 3.97
N CYS A 347 26.86 -20.23 4.86
CA CYS A 347 26.42 -21.39 5.64
C CYS A 347 25.81 -22.47 4.74
N THR A 348 25.04 -22.09 3.73
CA THR A 348 24.44 -23.00 2.76
C THR A 348 25.52 -23.69 1.94
N LEU A 349 26.50 -22.95 1.41
CA LEU A 349 27.61 -23.53 0.66
C LEU A 349 28.43 -24.51 1.49
N LYS A 350 28.75 -24.17 2.75
CA LYS A 350 29.44 -25.07 3.68
C LYS A 350 28.65 -26.35 3.93
N PHE A 351 27.33 -26.22 4.10
CA PHE A 351 26.44 -27.36 4.29
C PHE A 351 26.44 -28.28 3.05
N LEU A 352 26.24 -27.73 1.85
CA LEU A 352 26.25 -28.50 0.60
C LEU A 352 27.61 -29.19 0.32
N LEU A 353 28.72 -28.54 0.69
CA LEU A 353 30.06 -29.13 0.59
C LEU A 353 30.22 -30.36 1.51
N GLY A 354 29.68 -30.31 2.73
CA GLY A 354 29.80 -31.39 3.72
C GLY A 354 28.87 -32.58 3.51
N MET A 355 27.78 -32.41 2.74
CA MET A 355 26.73 -33.42 2.61
C MET A 355 26.92 -34.32 1.37
N PRO A 356 26.53 -35.61 1.42
CA PRO A 356 26.64 -36.54 0.29
C PRO A 356 25.50 -36.31 -0.72
N ILE A 357 25.62 -35.28 -1.56
CA ILE A 357 24.65 -34.92 -2.60
C ILE A 357 25.07 -35.56 -3.92
N THR A 358 24.12 -36.18 -4.62
CA THR A 358 24.37 -36.83 -5.92
C THR A 358 24.40 -35.82 -7.07
N LEU A 359 25.00 -36.18 -8.21
CA LEU A 359 25.02 -35.29 -9.38
C LEU A 359 23.61 -35.01 -9.91
N SER A 360 22.75 -36.03 -9.93
CA SER A 360 21.35 -35.89 -10.35
C SER A 360 20.65 -34.79 -9.55
N GLN A 361 20.89 -34.71 -8.25
CA GLN A 361 20.28 -33.70 -7.40
C GLN A 361 20.79 -32.28 -7.71
N PHE A 362 22.09 -32.11 -7.93
CA PHE A 362 22.64 -30.82 -8.36
C PHE A 362 22.05 -30.36 -9.70
N LYS A 363 21.94 -31.28 -10.67
CA LYS A 363 21.35 -30.99 -11.98
C LYS A 363 19.87 -30.59 -11.89
N THR A 364 19.06 -31.39 -11.18
CA THR A 364 17.62 -31.14 -11.03
C THR A 364 17.31 -29.85 -10.25
N SER A 365 18.18 -29.47 -9.30
CA SER A 365 17.98 -28.26 -8.50
C SER A 365 18.53 -26.98 -9.15
N HIS A 366 19.33 -27.09 -10.21
CA HIS A 366 19.98 -25.95 -10.86
C HIS A 366 20.81 -25.07 -9.92
N VAL A 367 21.38 -25.64 -8.85
CA VAL A 367 22.21 -24.91 -7.87
C VAL A 367 23.43 -24.26 -8.54
N GLU A 368 23.96 -24.84 -9.61
CA GLU A 368 25.11 -24.30 -10.34
C GLU A 368 24.90 -22.87 -10.86
N ALA A 369 23.69 -22.54 -11.33
CA ALA A 369 23.36 -21.21 -11.82
C ALA A 369 23.54 -20.14 -10.71
N CYS A 370 23.17 -20.48 -9.47
CA CYS A 370 23.35 -19.59 -8.33
C CYS A 370 24.83 -19.32 -8.01
N LEU A 371 25.73 -20.23 -8.39
CA LEU A 371 27.16 -20.10 -8.14
C LEU A 371 27.88 -19.22 -9.17
N GLU A 372 27.23 -18.87 -10.29
CA GLU A 372 27.77 -17.94 -11.29
C GLU A 372 27.72 -16.49 -10.82
N ASN A 373 26.73 -16.16 -9.99
CA ASN A 373 26.53 -14.81 -9.46
C ASN A 373 27.45 -14.48 -8.26
N LEU A 374 28.29 -15.42 -7.81
CA LEU A 374 29.21 -15.21 -6.70
C LEU A 374 30.52 -14.58 -7.19
N GLU A 375 30.57 -13.25 -7.25
CA GLU A 375 31.67 -12.52 -7.88
C GLU A 375 32.95 -12.42 -7.01
N SER A 376 32.81 -12.27 -5.68
CA SER A 376 33.98 -12.10 -4.79
C SER A 376 33.69 -12.48 -3.32
N GLY A 377 34.74 -12.53 -2.50
CA GLY A 377 34.65 -12.77 -1.05
C GLY A 377 34.66 -14.25 -0.61
N PRO A 378 34.46 -14.52 0.70
CA PRO A 378 34.47 -15.88 1.25
C PRO A 378 33.42 -16.81 0.63
N SER A 379 32.24 -16.27 0.30
CA SER A 379 31.18 -17.02 -0.39
C SER A 379 31.62 -17.47 -1.78
N ALA A 380 32.34 -16.63 -2.54
CA ALA A 380 32.86 -17.01 -3.86
C ALA A 380 33.88 -18.16 -3.80
N GLN A 381 34.75 -18.18 -2.78
CA GLN A 381 35.68 -19.31 -2.56
C GLN A 381 34.94 -20.61 -2.29
N LEU A 382 33.92 -20.58 -1.41
CA LEU A 382 33.08 -21.75 -1.12
C LEU A 382 32.29 -22.18 -2.36
N GLY A 383 31.79 -21.23 -3.16
CA GLY A 383 31.11 -21.49 -4.42
C GLY A 383 32.00 -22.19 -5.44
N PHE A 384 33.26 -21.74 -5.58
CA PHE A 384 34.26 -22.40 -6.41
C PHE A 384 34.53 -23.84 -5.94
N MET A 385 34.68 -24.07 -4.64
CA MET A 385 34.86 -25.41 -4.09
C MET A 385 33.66 -26.32 -4.41
N LEU A 386 32.44 -25.78 -4.37
CA LEU A 386 31.23 -26.53 -4.70
C LEU A 386 31.18 -26.87 -6.19
N LYS A 387 31.50 -25.91 -7.09
CA LYS A 387 31.67 -26.17 -8.54
C LYS A 387 32.67 -27.31 -8.79
N MET A 388 33.82 -27.30 -8.11
CA MET A 388 34.82 -28.37 -8.22
C MET A 388 34.30 -29.73 -7.72
N LYS A 389 33.49 -29.75 -6.65
CA LYS A 389 32.84 -30.97 -6.15
C LYS A 389 31.87 -31.53 -7.20
N ILE A 390 31.08 -30.67 -7.83
CA ILE A 390 30.12 -31.08 -8.86
C ILE A 390 30.85 -31.63 -10.08
N GLN A 391 31.88 -30.92 -10.59
CA GLN A 391 32.70 -31.41 -11.70
C GLN A 391 33.32 -32.78 -11.39
N LYS A 392 33.81 -33.03 -10.18
CA LYS A 392 34.33 -34.36 -9.80
C LYS A 392 33.25 -35.45 -9.90
N LEU A 393 32.02 -35.16 -9.51
CA LEU A 393 30.89 -36.08 -9.66
C LEU A 393 30.59 -36.34 -11.15
N GLU A 394 30.62 -35.32 -11.99
CA GLU A 394 30.45 -35.47 -13.45
C GLU A 394 31.53 -36.36 -14.08
N HIS A 395 32.78 -36.25 -13.64
CA HIS A 395 33.86 -37.08 -14.14
C HIS A 395 33.72 -38.54 -13.68
N SER A 396 33.22 -38.77 -12.45
CA SER A 396 32.98 -40.11 -11.93
C SER A 396 31.80 -40.84 -12.58
N GLU A 397 30.83 -40.13 -13.16
CA GLU A 397 29.74 -40.76 -13.93
C GLU A 397 30.11 -41.06 -15.39
N LYS A 398 31.13 -40.36 -15.93
CA LYS A 398 31.62 -40.56 -17.31
C LYS A 398 32.72 -41.63 -17.43
N SER A 399 33.34 -42.01 -16.31
CA SER A 399 34.39 -43.03 -16.21
C SER A 399 33.79 -44.36 -15.78
#